data_AF-A0A816FNP0-F1
#
_entry.id   AF-A0A816FNP0-F1
#
_cell.length_a   1.000
_cell.length_b   1.000
_cell.length_c   1.000
_cell.angle_alpha   90.00
_cell.angle_beta   90.00
_cell.angle_gamma   90.00
#
_symmetry.space_group_name_H-M   'P 1'
#
loop_
_entity.id
_entity.type
_entity.pdbx_description
1 polymer ?
#
loop_
_entity_poly.entity_id
_entity_poly.type
_entity_poly.pdbx_seq_one_letter_code
_entity_poly.pdbx_strand_id
1 'polypeptide(L)'
;MSGHLSVGDRWRIVSLYYDEGNNVHEIANLVGCAIRTVYRILELFEETHNITERNGRGRHMALNNDEIYTLRQILYRYPNETSSNIVNRFLRRTGQLVPARTIRRYRQMLGFRPVHARTQAFITTIHAQQRLDFCLSYATNQWRNIIFSDEKAFVVDVSGVVYYIPRGRQRPIHFQSQVRYRVAIFGAVWYNGRSNLIFINDRTNTTTYVEYLQEALNGHLHRLRHYHFVHDRPRWAHTTLAHDWLESNHIRCMDDFPSVSPDLNAVESVSSWLNKYVQSRHPNSQRHLERLVQRAWNAIPQVVIRGYIRHIPDICNQIIANNGWQSIG
;
A
#
# COMPACT_ATOMS: atom_id res chain seq x y z
N MET A 1 0.72 -33.41 -45.13
CA MET A 1 0.74 -31.94 -44.89
C MET A 1 -0.60 -31.53 -44.32
N SER A 2 -0.67 -31.36 -43.00
CA SER A 2 -1.88 -30.91 -42.29
C SER A 2 -1.78 -29.41 -42.03
N GLY A 3 -2.04 -28.61 -43.07
CA GLY A 3 -2.16 -27.15 -42.94
C GLY A 3 -3.54 -26.79 -42.40
N HIS A 4 -3.58 -25.93 -41.38
CA HIS A 4 -4.83 -25.36 -40.88
C HIS A 4 -5.46 -24.52 -42.02
N LEU A 5 -6.63 -24.92 -42.53
CA LEU A 5 -7.35 -24.14 -43.54
C LEU A 5 -7.79 -22.81 -42.96
N SER A 6 -7.55 -21.73 -43.70
CA SER A 6 -8.03 -20.39 -43.33
C SER A 6 -9.55 -20.31 -43.45
N VAL A 7 -10.16 -19.28 -42.86
CA VAL A 7 -11.60 -19.01 -43.00
C VAL A 7 -11.97 -18.79 -44.48
N GLY A 8 -11.09 -18.16 -45.26
CA GLY A 8 -11.28 -17.97 -46.70
C GLY A 8 -11.28 -19.29 -47.48
N ASP A 9 -10.36 -20.21 -47.17
CA ASP A 9 -10.29 -21.52 -47.83
C ASP A 9 -11.54 -22.37 -47.55
N ARG A 10 -12.14 -22.22 -46.37
CA ARG A 10 -13.37 -22.91 -46.00
C ARG A 10 -14.59 -22.38 -46.73
N TRP A 11 -14.72 -21.06 -46.89
CA TRP A 11 -15.78 -20.47 -47.72
C TRP A 11 -15.62 -20.86 -49.19
N ARG A 12 -14.38 -20.92 -49.66
CA ARG A 12 -14.06 -21.40 -51.01
C ARG A 12 -14.53 -22.84 -51.23
N ILE A 13 -14.37 -23.73 -50.23
CA ILE A 13 -14.90 -25.09 -50.28
C ILE A 13 -16.43 -25.11 -50.44
N VAL A 14 -17.14 -24.31 -49.66
CA VAL A 14 -18.62 -24.23 -49.72
C VAL A 14 -19.08 -23.73 -51.09
N SER A 15 -18.46 -22.65 -51.59
CA SER A 15 -18.82 -22.06 -52.89
C SER A 15 -18.54 -23.00 -54.06
N LEU A 16 -17.37 -23.66 -54.09
CA LEU A 16 -17.04 -24.64 -55.12
C LEU A 16 -18.05 -25.81 -55.18
N TYR A 17 -18.63 -26.19 -54.05
CA TYR A 17 -19.61 -27.28 -53.99
C TYR A 17 -21.02 -26.83 -54.37
N TYR A 18 -21.50 -25.73 -53.77
CA TYR A 18 -22.90 -25.30 -53.89
C TYR A 18 -23.16 -24.36 -55.08
N ASP A 19 -22.20 -23.48 -55.40
CA ASP A 19 -22.37 -22.47 -56.45
C ASP A 19 -21.84 -22.98 -57.80
N GLU A 20 -20.70 -23.69 -57.77
CA GLU A 20 -20.00 -24.15 -58.98
C GLU A 20 -20.28 -25.63 -59.33
N GLY A 21 -20.84 -26.41 -58.39
CA GLY A 21 -21.27 -27.80 -58.64
C GLY A 21 -20.12 -28.82 -58.74
N ASN A 22 -18.92 -28.49 -58.25
CA ASN A 22 -17.76 -29.37 -58.31
C ASN A 22 -17.91 -30.56 -57.36
N ASN A 23 -17.33 -31.71 -57.73
CA ASN A 23 -17.32 -32.86 -56.83
C ASN A 23 -16.25 -32.73 -55.73
N VAL A 24 -16.45 -33.44 -54.62
CA VAL A 24 -15.62 -33.35 -53.41
C VAL A 24 -14.13 -33.68 -53.67
N HIS A 25 -13.83 -34.56 -54.62
CA HIS A 25 -12.45 -34.92 -54.98
C HIS A 25 -11.74 -33.78 -55.72
N GLU A 26 -12.42 -33.11 -56.65
CA GLU A 26 -11.91 -31.92 -57.34
C GLU A 26 -11.68 -30.78 -56.36
N ILE A 27 -12.61 -30.54 -55.45
CA ILE A 27 -12.49 -29.49 -54.42
C ILE A 27 -11.28 -29.74 -53.52
N ALA A 28 -11.07 -30.98 -53.08
CA ALA A 28 -9.92 -31.35 -52.26
C ALA A 28 -8.59 -31.07 -52.97
N ASN A 29 -8.51 -31.35 -54.27
CA ASN A 29 -7.34 -31.06 -55.10
C ASN A 29 -7.14 -29.55 -55.32
N LEU A 30 -8.20 -28.81 -55.63
CA LEU A 30 -8.15 -27.37 -55.90
C LEU A 30 -7.78 -26.53 -54.67
N VAL A 31 -8.22 -26.96 -53.50
CA VAL A 31 -7.95 -26.28 -52.22
C VAL A 31 -6.70 -26.82 -51.54
N GLY A 32 -6.20 -27.99 -51.97
CA GLY A 32 -5.00 -28.61 -51.42
C GLY A 32 -5.22 -29.17 -50.01
N CYS A 33 -6.38 -29.77 -49.75
CA CYS A 33 -6.75 -30.32 -48.45
C CYS A 33 -7.24 -31.78 -48.54
N ALA A 34 -7.37 -32.45 -47.39
CA ALA A 34 -7.88 -33.82 -47.39
C ALA A 34 -9.38 -33.86 -47.72
N ILE A 35 -9.82 -34.86 -48.48
CA ILE A 35 -11.24 -35.09 -48.84
C ILE A 35 -12.14 -35.10 -47.60
N ARG A 36 -11.69 -35.71 -46.50
CA ARG A 36 -12.43 -35.73 -45.21
C ARG A 36 -12.64 -34.32 -44.64
N THR A 37 -11.71 -33.41 -44.87
CA THR A 37 -11.84 -32.02 -44.43
C THR A 37 -12.92 -31.28 -45.21
N VAL A 38 -13.04 -31.56 -46.52
CA VAL A 38 -14.11 -31.02 -47.37
C VAL A 38 -15.48 -31.49 -46.84
N TYR A 39 -15.68 -32.79 -46.65
CA TYR A 39 -16.93 -33.32 -46.07
C TYR A 39 -17.29 -32.69 -44.72
N ARG A 40 -16.33 -32.59 -43.80
CA ARG A 40 -16.57 -32.00 -42.47
C ARG A 40 -17.00 -30.53 -42.55
N ILE A 41 -16.49 -29.78 -43.52
CA ILE A 41 -16.85 -28.36 -43.70
C ILE A 41 -18.23 -28.23 -44.33
N LEU A 42 -18.56 -29.07 -45.32
CA LEU A 42 -19.88 -29.08 -45.96
C LEU A 42 -20.96 -29.50 -44.96
N GLU A 43 -20.72 -30.55 -44.17
CA GLU A 43 -21.64 -31.00 -43.10
C GLU A 43 -21.86 -29.90 -42.05
N LEU A 44 -20.79 -29.22 -41.61
CA LEU A 44 -20.91 -28.09 -40.69
C LEU A 44 -21.72 -26.94 -41.29
N PHE A 45 -21.53 -26.66 -42.59
CA PHE A 45 -22.26 -25.61 -43.29
C PHE A 45 -23.74 -25.97 -43.48
N GLU A 46 -24.07 -27.20 -43.83
CA GLU A 46 -25.46 -27.67 -43.91
C GLU A 46 -26.17 -27.54 -42.56
N GLU A 47 -25.51 -27.94 -41.47
CA GLU A 47 -26.09 -27.90 -40.12
C GLU A 47 -26.26 -26.46 -39.59
N THR A 48 -25.27 -25.59 -39.84
CA THR A 48 -25.16 -24.31 -39.11
C THR A 48 -25.19 -23.06 -39.98
N HIS A 49 -25.17 -23.24 -41.31
CA HIS A 49 -25.00 -22.18 -42.31
C HIS A 49 -23.76 -21.30 -42.03
N ASN A 50 -22.75 -21.88 -41.39
CA ASN A 50 -21.52 -21.21 -40.97
C ASN A 50 -20.32 -22.18 -41.05
N ILE A 51 -19.11 -21.62 -41.13
CA ILE A 51 -17.84 -22.36 -41.31
C ILE A 51 -16.83 -22.13 -40.17
N THR A 52 -17.19 -21.32 -39.16
CA THR A 52 -16.35 -21.06 -37.99
C THR A 52 -16.33 -22.28 -37.07
N GLU A 53 -15.14 -22.66 -36.58
CA GLU A 53 -15.00 -23.70 -35.57
C GLU A 53 -15.84 -23.38 -34.31
N ARG A 54 -16.54 -24.39 -33.78
CA ARG A 54 -17.14 -24.26 -32.44
C ARG A 54 -16.00 -23.95 -31.47
N ASN A 55 -16.08 -22.83 -30.75
CA ASN A 55 -15.12 -22.49 -29.70
C ASN A 55 -14.92 -23.72 -28.81
N GLY A 56 -13.69 -24.24 -28.74
CA GLY A 56 -13.39 -25.42 -27.95
C GLY A 56 -13.89 -25.25 -26.51
N ARG A 57 -14.42 -26.31 -25.90
CA ARG A 57 -14.82 -26.29 -24.49
C ARG A 57 -13.58 -25.96 -23.67
N GLY A 58 -13.54 -24.75 -23.10
CA GLY A 58 -12.44 -24.32 -22.25
C GLY A 58 -12.19 -25.30 -21.11
N ARG A 59 -11.00 -25.22 -20.50
CA ARG A 59 -10.62 -26.09 -19.38
C ARG A 59 -11.68 -26.02 -18.27
N HIS A 60 -12.21 -27.18 -17.87
CA HIS A 60 -13.17 -27.29 -16.77
C HIS A 60 -12.64 -26.56 -15.51
N MET A 61 -13.51 -25.76 -14.90
CA MET A 61 -13.23 -25.07 -13.65
C MET A 61 -12.95 -26.09 -12.55
N ALA A 62 -12.00 -25.78 -11.67
CA ALA A 62 -11.59 -26.70 -10.60
C ALA A 62 -12.63 -26.82 -9.48
N LEU A 63 -13.54 -25.84 -9.40
CA LEU A 63 -14.62 -25.75 -8.43
C LEU A 63 -15.96 -25.53 -9.16
N ASN A 64 -17.03 -26.14 -8.66
CA ASN A 64 -18.41 -25.88 -9.08
C ASN A 64 -18.98 -24.60 -8.42
N ASN A 65 -20.21 -24.22 -8.76
CA ASN A 65 -20.81 -22.97 -8.27
C ASN A 65 -21.02 -22.95 -6.75
N ASP A 66 -21.41 -24.06 -6.14
CA ASP A 66 -21.65 -24.16 -4.69
C ASP A 66 -20.34 -24.12 -3.90
N GLU A 67 -19.30 -24.74 -4.44
CA GLU A 67 -17.93 -24.68 -3.94
C GLU A 67 -17.36 -23.26 -4.04
N ILE A 68 -17.61 -22.55 -5.15
CA ILE A 68 -17.22 -21.14 -5.31
C ILE A 68 -17.95 -20.25 -4.31
N TYR A 69 -19.24 -20.47 -4.11
CA TYR A 69 -20.03 -19.76 -3.10
C TYR A 69 -19.48 -20.01 -1.70
N THR A 70 -19.20 -21.27 -1.37
CA THR A 70 -18.61 -21.67 -0.09
C THR A 70 -17.24 -21.03 0.13
N LEU A 71 -16.37 -21.06 -0.90
CA LEU A 71 -15.05 -20.43 -0.85
C LEU A 71 -15.18 -18.92 -0.62
N ARG A 72 -16.10 -18.25 -1.31
CA ARG A 72 -16.37 -16.82 -1.13
C ARG A 72 -16.74 -16.52 0.33
N GLN A 73 -17.64 -17.30 0.94
CA GLN A 73 -18.01 -17.12 2.35
C GLN A 73 -16.83 -17.28 3.30
N ILE A 74 -15.96 -18.27 3.05
CA ILE A 74 -14.73 -18.46 3.86
C ILE A 74 -13.80 -17.26 3.70
N LEU A 75 -13.59 -16.76 2.47
CA LEU A 75 -12.75 -15.60 2.20
C LEU A 75 -13.28 -14.31 2.86
N TYR A 76 -14.60 -14.13 2.92
CA TYR A 76 -15.23 -13.02 3.63
C TYR A 76 -15.02 -13.11 5.15
N ARG A 77 -15.10 -14.32 5.73
CA ARG A 77 -15.00 -14.55 7.17
C ARG A 77 -13.56 -14.52 7.69
N TYR A 78 -12.60 -14.95 6.87
CA TYR A 78 -11.18 -15.04 7.24
C TYR A 78 -10.29 -14.23 6.28
N PRO A 79 -10.47 -12.89 6.23
CA PRO A 79 -9.82 -12.04 5.24
C PRO A 79 -8.31 -11.93 5.43
N ASN A 80 -7.77 -12.18 6.62
CA ASN A 80 -6.35 -12.08 6.95
C ASN A 80 -5.58 -13.41 6.77
N GLU A 81 -6.24 -14.49 6.34
CA GLU A 81 -5.59 -15.78 6.20
C GLU A 81 -4.90 -15.97 4.85
N THR A 82 -3.75 -16.64 4.89
CA THR A 82 -3.01 -17.07 3.70
C THR A 82 -3.82 -18.08 2.89
N SER A 83 -3.52 -18.21 1.59
CA SER A 83 -4.17 -19.22 0.76
C SER A 83 -3.99 -20.64 1.34
N SER A 84 -2.85 -20.93 1.98
CA SER A 84 -2.59 -22.23 2.63
C SER A 84 -3.54 -22.51 3.80
N ASN A 85 -3.81 -21.51 4.65
CA ASN A 85 -4.75 -21.69 5.76
C ASN A 85 -6.20 -21.84 5.26
N ILE A 86 -6.56 -21.12 4.20
CA ILE A 86 -7.86 -21.26 3.56
C ILE A 86 -8.06 -22.65 2.94
N VAL A 87 -7.01 -23.32 2.45
CA VAL A 87 -7.11 -24.72 2.00
C VAL A 87 -7.69 -25.59 3.11
N ASN A 88 -7.14 -25.49 4.32
CA ASN A 88 -7.59 -26.29 5.46
C ASN A 88 -9.04 -25.99 5.84
N ARG A 89 -9.46 -24.71 5.78
CA ARG A 89 -10.84 -24.32 6.06
C ARG A 89 -11.82 -24.80 5.00
N PHE A 90 -11.42 -24.71 3.74
CA PHE A 90 -12.21 -25.16 2.60
C PHE A 90 -12.40 -26.67 2.63
N LEU A 91 -11.31 -27.42 2.87
CA LEU A 91 -11.34 -28.87 3.06
C LEU A 91 -12.29 -29.29 4.18
N ARG A 92 -12.20 -28.64 5.36
CA ARG A 92 -13.11 -28.95 6.49
C ARG A 92 -14.59 -28.69 6.20
N ARG A 93 -14.91 -27.79 5.26
CA ARG A 93 -16.29 -27.44 4.91
C ARG A 93 -16.87 -28.25 3.76
N THR A 94 -16.03 -28.63 2.81
CA THR A 94 -16.48 -29.24 1.53
C THR A 94 -16.01 -30.68 1.34
N GLY A 95 -15.05 -31.15 2.16
CA GLY A 95 -14.36 -32.42 1.96
C GLY A 95 -13.35 -32.41 0.81
N GLN A 96 -13.22 -31.30 0.06
CA GLN A 96 -12.39 -31.22 -1.14
C GLN A 96 -11.04 -30.56 -0.83
N LEU A 97 -9.94 -31.25 -1.19
CA LEU A 97 -8.60 -30.70 -1.09
C LEU A 97 -8.27 -29.87 -2.34
N VAL A 98 -8.04 -28.57 -2.13
CA VAL A 98 -7.73 -27.63 -3.22
C VAL A 98 -6.36 -27.00 -2.98
N PRO A 99 -5.42 -27.04 -3.95
CA PRO A 99 -4.11 -26.44 -3.78
C PRO A 99 -4.18 -24.94 -3.49
N ALA A 100 -3.28 -24.43 -2.65
CA ALA A 100 -3.22 -23.01 -2.30
C ALA A 100 -3.12 -22.08 -3.54
N ARG A 101 -2.43 -22.52 -4.61
CA ARG A 101 -2.39 -21.81 -5.90
C ARG A 101 -3.77 -21.60 -6.52
N THR A 102 -4.66 -22.58 -6.40
CA THR A 102 -6.02 -22.54 -6.93
C THR A 102 -6.86 -21.58 -6.10
N ILE A 103 -6.77 -21.66 -4.76
CA ILE A 103 -7.40 -20.68 -3.85
C ILE A 103 -6.96 -19.24 -4.18
N ARG A 104 -5.66 -19.02 -4.42
CA ARG A 104 -5.13 -17.70 -4.81
C ARG A 104 -5.75 -17.18 -6.12
N ARG A 105 -5.89 -18.05 -7.12
CA ARG A 105 -6.54 -17.70 -8.40
C ARG A 105 -8.01 -17.33 -8.20
N TYR A 106 -8.78 -18.14 -7.47
CA TYR A 106 -10.18 -17.85 -7.18
C TYR A 106 -10.35 -16.58 -6.34
N ARG A 107 -9.45 -16.32 -5.39
CA ARG A 107 -9.43 -15.08 -4.60
C ARG A 107 -9.32 -13.84 -5.52
N GLN A 108 -8.45 -13.88 -6.53
CA GLN A 108 -8.33 -12.81 -7.53
C GLN A 108 -9.58 -12.71 -8.42
N MET A 109 -10.06 -13.85 -8.93
CA MET A 109 -11.24 -13.92 -9.79
C MET A 109 -12.52 -13.39 -9.09
N LEU A 110 -12.65 -13.64 -7.79
CA LEU A 110 -13.74 -13.13 -6.94
C LEU A 110 -13.55 -11.67 -6.51
N GLY A 111 -12.49 -11.00 -6.99
CA GLY A 111 -12.26 -9.57 -6.77
C GLY A 111 -11.68 -9.21 -5.40
N PHE A 112 -11.09 -10.17 -4.67
CA PHE A 112 -10.41 -9.88 -3.41
C PHE A 112 -8.99 -9.38 -3.68
N ARG A 113 -8.68 -8.19 -3.14
CA ARG A 113 -7.36 -7.57 -3.25
C ARG A 113 -6.65 -7.53 -1.90
N PRO A 114 -5.31 -7.68 -1.87
CA PRO A 114 -4.53 -7.48 -0.66
C PRO A 114 -4.54 -6.00 -0.26
N VAL A 115 -4.76 -5.73 1.03
CA VAL A 115 -4.64 -4.43 1.66
C VAL A 115 -3.97 -4.57 3.02
N HIS A 116 -3.17 -3.59 3.41
CA HIS A 116 -2.80 -3.41 4.81
C HIS A 116 -3.89 -2.61 5.52
N ALA A 117 -4.09 -2.90 6.81
CA ALA A 117 -4.96 -2.11 7.66
C ALA A 117 -4.52 -0.64 7.67
N ARG A 118 -5.48 0.27 7.72
CA ARG A 118 -5.23 1.70 7.94
C ARG A 118 -5.38 1.99 9.43
N THR A 119 -4.41 2.68 10.01
CA THR A 119 -4.61 3.43 11.26
C THR A 119 -4.98 4.84 10.84
N GLN A 120 -6.22 5.25 11.05
CA GLN A 120 -6.64 6.64 10.86
C GLN A 120 -6.94 7.21 12.23
N ALA A 121 -6.28 8.30 12.58
CA ALA A 121 -6.59 9.01 13.80
C ALA A 121 -7.98 9.65 13.66
N PHE A 122 -8.82 9.48 14.67
CA PHE A 122 -10.15 10.08 14.70
C PHE A 122 -10.03 11.60 14.94
N ILE A 123 -10.42 12.40 13.96
CA ILE A 123 -10.47 13.86 14.09
C ILE A 123 -11.83 14.26 14.67
N THR A 124 -11.80 15.01 15.77
CA THR A 124 -12.98 15.62 16.37
C THR A 124 -13.21 17.00 15.74
N THR A 125 -14.38 17.59 15.98
CA THR A 125 -14.66 18.99 15.58
C THR A 125 -13.65 19.98 16.16
N ILE A 126 -13.22 19.77 17.41
CA ILE A 126 -12.19 20.58 18.07
C ILE A 126 -10.85 20.47 17.32
N HIS A 127 -10.44 19.26 16.97
CA HIS A 127 -9.20 19.06 16.20
C HIS A 127 -9.29 19.72 14.82
N ALA A 128 -10.43 19.61 14.14
CA ALA A 128 -10.64 20.24 12.84
C ALA A 128 -10.51 21.77 12.95
N GLN A 129 -11.13 22.40 13.95
CA GLN A 129 -11.02 23.84 14.16
C GLN A 129 -9.57 24.27 14.43
N GLN A 130 -8.87 23.59 15.35
CA GLN A 130 -7.46 23.89 15.65
C GLN A 130 -6.56 23.78 14.42
N ARG A 131 -6.79 22.77 13.58
CA ARG A 131 -6.08 22.59 12.31
C ARG A 131 -6.36 23.71 11.33
N LEU A 132 -7.61 24.14 11.22
CA LEU A 132 -8.02 25.24 10.36
C LEU A 132 -7.36 26.55 10.81
N ASP A 133 -7.46 26.89 12.10
CA ASP A 133 -6.89 28.12 12.67
C ASP A 133 -5.37 28.18 12.47
N PHE A 134 -4.70 27.06 12.70
CA PHE A 134 -3.27 26.93 12.45
C PHE A 134 -2.95 27.14 10.97
N CYS A 135 -3.61 26.43 10.05
CA CYS A 135 -3.32 26.56 8.63
C CYS A 135 -3.58 27.98 8.11
N LEU A 136 -4.62 28.67 8.60
CA LEU A 136 -4.89 30.07 8.27
C LEU A 136 -3.78 31.00 8.79
N SER A 137 -3.30 30.78 10.02
CA SER A 137 -2.25 31.59 10.65
C SER A 137 -0.88 31.41 9.99
N TYR A 138 -0.61 30.22 9.44
CA TYR A 138 0.69 29.84 8.86
C TYR A 138 0.69 29.72 7.33
N ALA A 139 -0.39 30.14 6.66
CA ALA A 139 -0.55 30.00 5.20
C ALA A 139 0.59 30.65 4.39
N THR A 140 1.17 31.74 4.91
CA THR A 140 2.24 32.51 4.26
C THR A 140 3.62 32.26 4.87
N ASN A 141 3.73 31.40 5.89
CA ASN A 141 4.96 31.22 6.65
C ASN A 141 6.04 30.48 5.85
N GLN A 142 7.29 30.77 6.19
CA GLN A 142 8.44 30.05 5.65
C GLN A 142 8.68 28.75 6.43
N TRP A 143 8.04 27.67 6.00
CA TRP A 143 8.22 26.28 6.49
C TRP A 143 9.68 25.78 6.44
N ARG A 144 10.59 26.55 5.80
CA ARG A 144 12.02 26.24 5.70
C ARG A 144 12.78 26.42 7.02
N ASN A 145 12.28 27.27 7.93
CA ASN A 145 12.91 27.57 9.22
C ASN A 145 12.22 26.83 10.38
N ILE A 146 11.58 25.69 10.09
CA ILE A 146 10.92 24.83 11.07
C ILE A 146 11.73 23.54 11.24
N ILE A 147 11.94 23.16 12.49
CA ILE A 147 12.50 21.89 12.93
C ILE A 147 11.32 21.00 13.28
N PHE A 148 11.14 19.92 12.53
CA PHE A 148 10.11 18.92 12.72
C PHE A 148 10.68 17.75 13.51
N SER A 149 10.13 17.46 14.68
CA SER A 149 10.58 16.37 15.55
C SER A 149 9.41 15.47 15.95
N ASP A 150 9.74 14.21 16.26
CA ASP A 150 8.79 13.24 16.79
C ASP A 150 9.51 12.05 17.45
N GLU A 151 8.79 11.35 18.33
CA GLU A 151 9.17 10.06 18.86
C GLU A 151 8.48 8.95 18.05
N LYS A 152 9.26 8.09 17.38
CA LYS A 152 8.71 7.02 16.54
C LYS A 152 9.10 5.63 17.00
N ALA A 153 8.12 4.73 17.10
CA ALA A 153 8.36 3.30 17.28
C ALA A 153 8.33 2.55 15.94
N PHE A 154 9.45 1.93 15.58
CA PHE A 154 9.56 0.95 14.51
C PHE A 154 9.28 -0.43 15.07
N VAL A 155 8.27 -1.09 14.51
CA VAL A 155 7.81 -2.41 14.95
C VAL A 155 7.96 -3.39 13.82
N VAL A 156 8.66 -4.49 14.09
CA VAL A 156 8.60 -5.70 13.27
C VAL A 156 7.69 -6.65 14.00
N ASP A 157 6.56 -6.95 13.37
CA ASP A 157 5.63 -7.92 13.89
C ASP A 157 5.89 -9.32 13.33
N VAL A 158 5.33 -10.32 14.01
CA VAL A 158 5.33 -11.72 13.54
C VAL A 158 4.41 -11.87 12.32
N SER A 159 3.52 -10.91 12.10
CA SER A 159 2.57 -10.92 10.99
C SER A 159 2.45 -9.55 10.35
N GLY A 160 3.07 -9.38 9.17
CA GLY A 160 2.69 -8.35 8.22
C GLY A 160 1.29 -8.65 7.67
N VAL A 161 0.26 -8.50 8.51
CA VAL A 161 -1.10 -8.98 8.24
C VAL A 161 -1.64 -8.29 6.99
N VAL A 162 -1.68 -9.05 5.89
CA VAL A 162 -2.36 -8.64 4.67
C VAL A 162 -3.79 -9.12 4.76
N TYR A 163 -4.72 -8.17 4.68
CA TYR A 163 -6.13 -8.45 4.55
C TYR A 163 -6.49 -8.56 3.07
N TYR A 164 -7.21 -9.61 2.70
CA TYR A 164 -7.78 -9.77 1.39
C TYR A 164 -9.24 -9.36 1.47
N ILE A 165 -9.59 -8.20 0.90
CA ILE A 165 -10.95 -7.67 0.94
C ILE A 165 -11.52 -7.55 -0.48
N PRO A 166 -12.83 -7.76 -0.66
CA PRO A 166 -13.48 -7.52 -1.95
C PRO A 166 -13.42 -6.02 -2.31
N ARG A 167 -13.48 -5.72 -3.61
CA ARG A 167 -13.61 -4.33 -4.09
C ARG A 167 -14.80 -3.63 -3.40
N GLY A 168 -14.61 -2.37 -3.02
CA GLY A 168 -15.64 -1.54 -2.37
C GLY A 168 -15.76 -1.70 -0.84
N ARG A 169 -15.15 -2.73 -0.23
CA ARG A 169 -15.15 -2.84 1.24
C ARG A 169 -14.14 -1.87 1.86
N GLN A 170 -14.50 -1.26 2.99
CA GLN A 170 -13.57 -0.46 3.77
C GLN A 170 -12.41 -1.31 4.29
N ARG A 171 -11.23 -0.70 4.39
CA ARG A 171 -10.05 -1.38 4.94
C ARG A 171 -10.30 -1.68 6.42
N PRO A 172 -10.02 -2.90 6.89
CA PRO A 172 -10.14 -3.21 8.30
C PRO A 172 -9.14 -2.37 9.10
N ILE A 173 -9.56 -1.94 10.29
CA ILE A 173 -8.71 -1.32 11.30
C ILE A 173 -8.12 -2.47 12.12
N HIS A 174 -6.79 -2.60 12.16
CA HIS A 174 -6.13 -3.71 12.85
C HIS A 174 -5.87 -3.35 14.31
N PHE A 175 -6.21 -4.28 15.21
CA PHE A 175 -5.69 -4.34 16.56
C PHE A 175 -4.76 -5.55 16.67
N GLN A 176 -3.49 -5.23 16.95
CA GLN A 176 -2.41 -6.05 17.49
C GLN A 176 -2.00 -7.32 16.73
N SER A 177 -0.86 -7.23 16.05
CA SER A 177 0.03 -8.35 15.75
C SER A 177 1.01 -8.55 16.92
N GLN A 178 1.50 -9.78 17.13
CA GLN A 178 2.55 -10.01 18.12
C GLN A 178 3.82 -9.29 17.66
N VAL A 179 4.34 -8.39 18.49
CA VAL A 179 5.56 -7.65 18.22
C VAL A 179 6.77 -8.57 18.40
N ARG A 180 7.60 -8.69 17.36
CA ARG A 180 8.83 -9.48 17.41
C ARG A 180 10.03 -8.62 17.80
N TYR A 181 10.17 -7.45 17.20
CA TYR A 181 11.22 -6.47 17.50
C TYR A 181 10.60 -5.07 17.56
N ARG A 182 11.08 -4.24 18.48
CA ARG A 182 10.60 -2.86 18.63
C ARG A 182 11.77 -1.95 18.93
N VAL A 183 11.85 -0.85 18.19
CA VAL A 183 12.85 0.20 18.39
C VAL A 183 12.10 1.52 18.47
N ALA A 184 12.28 2.25 19.56
CA ALA A 184 11.80 3.63 19.66
C ALA A 184 12.96 4.58 19.39
N ILE A 185 12.70 5.65 18.64
CA ILE A 185 13.69 6.67 18.31
C ILE A 185 13.12 8.07 18.54
N PHE A 186 14.01 9.02 18.82
CA PHE A 186 13.75 10.44 18.66
C PHE A 186 14.62 10.98 17.53
N GLY A 187 14.03 11.81 16.67
CA GLY A 187 14.75 12.46 15.58
C GLY A 187 14.06 13.73 15.12
N ALA A 188 14.85 14.64 14.58
CA ALA A 188 14.38 15.90 14.05
C ALA A 188 14.94 16.17 12.64
N VAL A 189 14.13 16.79 11.79
CA VAL A 189 14.50 17.21 10.43
C VAL A 189 14.14 18.66 10.18
N TRP A 190 14.92 19.34 9.36
CA TRP A 190 14.61 20.69 8.88
C TRP A 190 15.03 20.81 7.43
N TYR A 191 14.74 21.94 6.79
CA TYR A 191 14.94 22.09 5.34
C TYR A 191 16.38 21.84 4.88
N ASN A 192 17.36 22.17 5.73
CA ASN A 192 18.78 22.09 5.42
C ASN A 192 19.55 21.01 6.20
N GLY A 193 18.86 20.13 6.94
CA GLY A 193 19.54 19.08 7.67
C GLY A 193 18.60 18.16 8.44
N ARG A 194 19.21 17.36 9.31
CA ARG A 194 18.59 16.42 10.22
C ARG A 194 19.49 16.28 11.45
N SER A 195 18.88 15.90 12.56
CA SER A 195 19.56 15.67 13.83
C SER A 195 20.39 14.38 13.81
N ASN A 196 21.20 14.20 14.86
CA ASN A 196 21.59 12.86 15.27
C ASN A 196 20.33 12.07 15.65
N LEU A 197 20.36 10.76 15.43
CA LEU A 197 19.25 9.88 15.79
C LEU A 197 19.46 9.32 17.18
N ILE A 198 18.46 9.46 18.05
CA ILE A 198 18.51 9.00 19.43
C ILE A 198 17.67 7.74 19.56
N PHE A 199 18.23 6.70 20.17
CA PHE A 199 17.50 5.47 20.50
C PHE A 199 16.92 5.58 21.91
N ILE A 200 15.61 5.42 22.03
CA ILE A 200 14.88 5.51 23.29
C ILE A 200 14.78 4.11 23.88
N ASN A 201 15.51 3.88 24.98
CA ASN A 201 15.53 2.59 25.67
C ASN A 201 14.54 2.56 26.84
N ASP A 202 14.30 3.71 27.48
CA ASP A 202 13.51 3.84 28.69
C ASP A 202 12.29 4.74 28.49
N ARG A 203 11.45 4.82 29.52
CA ARG A 203 10.28 5.70 29.51
C ARG A 203 10.71 7.17 29.47
N THR A 204 10.24 7.90 28.47
CA THR A 204 10.48 9.34 28.37
C THR A 204 9.78 10.11 29.50
N ASN A 205 10.54 11.01 30.13
CA ASN A 205 10.10 12.06 31.03
C ASN A 205 10.72 13.39 30.57
N THR A 206 10.44 14.50 31.25
CA THR A 206 10.97 15.81 30.83
C THR A 206 12.49 15.87 30.80
N THR A 207 13.18 15.36 31.82
CA THR A 207 14.65 15.41 31.90
C THR A 207 15.29 14.63 30.75
N THR A 208 14.88 13.38 30.56
CA THR A 208 15.35 12.54 29.44
C THR A 208 14.98 13.12 28.09
N TYR A 209 13.82 13.77 27.97
CA TYR A 209 13.45 14.46 26.73
C TYR A 209 14.40 15.62 26.41
N VAL A 210 14.78 16.43 27.41
CA VAL A 210 15.78 17.50 27.22
C VAL A 210 17.15 16.93 26.87
N GLU A 211 17.56 15.81 27.47
CA GLU A 211 18.78 15.09 27.07
C GLU A 211 18.71 14.65 25.60
N TYR A 212 17.57 14.13 25.14
CA TYR A 212 17.37 13.78 23.73
C TYR A 212 17.49 14.99 22.82
N LEU A 213 16.91 16.13 23.19
CA LEU A 213 17.04 17.38 22.43
C LEU A 213 18.51 17.83 22.34
N GLN A 214 19.23 17.79 23.46
CA GLN A 214 20.64 18.15 23.54
C GLN A 214 21.49 17.27 22.62
N GLU A 215 21.35 15.95 22.72
CA GLU A 215 22.15 15.01 21.93
C GLU A 215 21.77 15.05 20.45
N ALA A 216 20.47 15.10 20.13
CA ALA A 216 19.97 15.13 18.77
C ALA A 216 20.46 16.39 18.02
N LEU A 217 20.35 17.56 18.65
CA LEU A 217 20.69 18.84 18.04
C LEU A 217 22.16 19.25 18.26
N ASN A 218 22.96 18.41 18.93
CA ASN A 218 24.37 18.67 19.15
C ASN A 218 25.10 18.95 17.82
N GLY A 219 25.93 19.99 17.80
CA GLY A 219 26.63 20.45 16.60
C GLY A 219 25.77 21.23 15.58
N HIS A 220 24.46 21.38 15.83
CA HIS A 220 23.53 22.10 14.96
C HIS A 220 22.95 23.37 15.59
N LEU A 221 22.96 23.50 16.92
CA LEU A 221 22.31 24.58 17.68
C LEU A 221 22.59 25.99 17.13
N HIS A 222 23.86 26.33 16.86
CA HIS A 222 24.23 27.64 16.31
C HIS A 222 23.52 27.96 14.98
N ARG A 223 23.36 26.97 14.10
CA ARG A 223 22.71 27.12 12.79
C ARG A 223 21.18 27.14 12.87
N LEU A 224 20.64 26.66 13.99
CA LEU A 224 19.20 26.53 14.25
C LEU A 224 18.64 27.69 15.08
N ARG A 225 19.47 28.67 15.46
CA ARG A 225 19.00 29.88 16.12
C ARG A 225 17.90 30.56 15.29
N HIS A 226 16.85 31.00 15.97
CA HIS A 226 15.64 31.60 15.42
C HIS A 226 14.77 30.67 14.56
N TYR A 227 15.06 29.37 14.54
CA TYR A 227 14.14 28.39 13.97
C TYR A 227 12.97 28.18 14.92
N HIS A 228 11.85 27.75 14.34
CA HIS A 228 10.72 27.25 15.10
C HIS A 228 10.86 25.75 15.30
N PHE A 229 10.49 25.25 16.46
CA PHE A 229 10.56 23.84 16.81
C PHE A 229 9.15 23.28 16.98
N VAL A 230 8.87 22.23 16.22
CA VAL A 230 7.63 21.46 16.29
C VAL A 230 7.95 20.09 16.88
N HIS A 231 7.23 19.78 17.94
CA HIS A 231 7.04 18.44 18.49
C HIS A 231 5.55 18.21 18.63
N ASP A 232 5.15 16.94 18.76
CA ASP A 232 3.77 16.63 19.18
C ASP A 232 3.49 17.21 20.59
N ARG A 233 2.32 16.90 21.16
CA ARG A 233 1.93 17.36 22.50
C ARG A 233 2.05 16.31 23.61
N PRO A 234 3.17 15.56 23.77
CA PRO A 234 3.33 14.75 24.96
C PRO A 234 3.59 15.66 26.16
N ARG A 235 3.10 15.26 27.34
CA ARG A 235 3.15 16.09 28.55
C ARG A 235 4.57 16.55 28.93
N TRP A 236 5.59 15.76 28.65
CA TRP A 236 6.99 16.08 28.99
C TRP A 236 7.60 17.17 28.11
N ALA A 237 7.14 17.31 26.87
CA ALA A 237 7.64 18.29 25.91
C ALA A 237 7.17 19.73 26.20
N HIS A 238 6.03 19.89 26.87
CA HIS A 238 5.37 21.18 27.14
C HIS A 238 5.55 21.62 28.60
N THR A 239 6.71 21.33 29.17
CA THR A 239 7.07 21.73 30.54
C THR A 239 8.05 22.89 30.51
N THR A 240 8.06 23.72 31.56
CA THR A 240 8.97 24.87 31.67
C THR A 240 10.41 24.49 31.38
N LEU A 241 10.90 23.37 31.90
CA LEU A 241 12.27 22.90 31.65
C LEU A 241 12.56 22.63 30.17
N ALA A 242 11.62 22.07 29.41
CA ALA A 242 11.78 21.84 27.97
C ALA A 242 11.74 23.16 27.17
N HIS A 243 10.85 24.08 27.54
CA HIS A 243 10.76 25.41 26.95
C HIS A 243 12.02 26.23 27.21
N ASP A 244 12.49 26.29 28.46
CA ASP A 244 13.70 27.01 28.86
C ASP A 244 14.92 26.49 28.09
N TRP A 245 14.99 25.17 27.85
CA TRP A 245 16.06 24.60 27.05
C TRP A 245 16.01 25.08 25.59
N LEU A 246 14.83 25.10 24.95
CA LEU A 246 14.70 25.62 23.58
C LEU A 246 15.03 27.12 23.53
N GLU A 247 14.49 27.91 24.47
CA GLU A 247 14.68 29.36 24.54
C GLU A 247 16.14 29.74 24.80
N SER A 248 16.83 29.06 25.73
CA SER A 248 18.26 29.27 25.99
C SER A 248 19.15 28.95 24.78
N ASN A 249 18.66 28.14 23.85
CA ASN A 249 19.30 27.87 22.56
C ASN A 249 18.80 28.77 21.41
N HIS A 250 17.99 29.77 21.72
CA HIS A 250 17.32 30.68 20.78
C HIS A 250 16.44 29.98 19.75
N ILE A 251 15.86 28.84 20.11
CA ILE A 251 14.90 28.09 19.30
C ILE A 251 13.50 28.39 19.86
N ARG A 252 12.56 28.73 18.98
CA ARG A 252 11.19 29.10 19.38
C ARG A 252 10.29 27.89 19.33
N CYS A 253 9.68 27.51 20.44
CA CYS A 253 8.65 26.47 20.41
C CYS A 253 7.43 26.95 19.60
N MET A 254 6.79 26.05 18.85
CA MET A 254 5.54 26.30 18.12
C MET A 254 4.38 25.66 18.89
N ASP A 255 3.93 26.32 19.95
CA ASP A 255 2.96 25.76 20.92
C ASP A 255 1.55 25.61 20.36
N ASP A 256 1.22 26.42 19.35
CA ASP A 256 -0.03 26.39 18.62
C ASP A 256 -0.11 25.26 17.57
N PHE A 257 0.94 24.43 17.43
CA PHE A 257 0.90 23.29 16.52
C PHE A 257 -0.28 22.34 16.86
N PRO A 258 -1.18 22.05 15.90
CA PRO A 258 -2.46 21.42 16.21
C PRO A 258 -2.31 19.94 16.57
N SER A 259 -3.01 19.51 17.63
CA SER A 259 -3.07 18.10 18.03
C SER A 259 -3.56 17.21 16.90
N VAL A 260 -3.11 15.95 16.86
CA VAL A 260 -3.58 14.93 15.90
C VAL A 260 -3.36 15.38 14.44
N SER A 261 -2.21 15.98 14.15
CA SER A 261 -1.88 16.50 12.81
C SER A 261 -0.57 15.97 12.24
N PRO A 262 -0.45 14.63 12.06
CA PRO A 262 0.76 14.01 11.53
C PRO A 262 1.06 14.42 10.07
N ASP A 263 0.04 14.86 9.32
CA ASP A 263 0.18 15.37 7.95
C ASP A 263 0.86 16.74 7.87
N LEU A 264 0.82 17.52 8.96
CA LEU A 264 1.53 18.80 9.08
C LEU A 264 2.97 18.66 9.64
N ASN A 265 3.37 17.44 10.02
CA ASN A 265 4.69 17.17 10.58
C ASN A 265 5.58 16.42 9.55
N ALA A 266 6.56 17.10 8.97
CA ALA A 266 7.42 16.51 7.93
C ALA A 266 8.15 15.23 8.39
N VAL A 267 8.45 15.12 9.69
CA VAL A 267 9.15 13.96 10.24
C VAL A 267 8.32 12.67 10.16
N GLU A 268 6.98 12.77 10.07
CA GLU A 268 6.10 11.61 9.87
C GLU A 268 6.21 11.05 8.44
N SER A 269 6.39 11.93 7.45
CA SER A 269 6.72 11.53 6.09
C SER A 269 8.11 10.88 6.01
N VAL A 270 9.08 11.41 6.75
CA VAL A 270 10.40 10.79 6.89
C VAL A 270 10.29 9.42 7.55
N SER A 271 9.56 9.30 8.66
CA SER A 271 9.29 8.02 9.34
C SER A 271 8.66 6.98 8.40
N SER A 272 7.74 7.41 7.54
CA SER A 272 7.16 6.55 6.49
C SER A 272 8.19 6.08 5.47
N TRP A 273 9.14 6.94 5.07
CA TRP A 273 10.26 6.57 4.20
C TRP A 273 11.20 5.57 4.87
N LEU A 274 11.58 5.83 6.13
CA LEU A 274 12.43 4.95 6.94
C LEU A 274 11.78 3.57 7.08
N ASN A 275 10.48 3.53 7.36
CA ASN A 275 9.77 2.26 7.54
C ASN A 275 9.81 1.43 6.24
N LYS A 276 9.59 2.06 5.08
CA LYS A 276 9.74 1.36 3.78
C LYS A 276 11.16 0.83 3.59
N TYR A 277 12.18 1.64 3.90
CA TYR A 277 13.59 1.24 3.79
C TYR A 277 13.95 0.05 4.68
N VAL A 278 13.46 0.06 5.93
CA VAL A 278 13.72 -0.97 6.94
C VAL A 278 12.99 -2.26 6.59
N GLN A 279 11.69 -2.17 6.29
CA GLN A 279 10.86 -3.34 5.99
C GLN A 279 11.31 -4.06 4.72
N SER A 280 11.77 -3.34 3.69
CA SER A 280 12.29 -3.94 2.46
C SER A 280 13.58 -4.75 2.66
N ARG A 281 14.21 -4.67 3.83
CA ARG A 281 15.46 -5.35 4.18
C ARG A 281 15.27 -6.46 5.22
N HIS A 282 14.02 -6.73 5.59
CA HIS A 282 13.62 -7.86 6.44
C HIS A 282 14.46 -8.01 7.72
N PRO A 283 14.28 -7.12 8.71
CA PRO A 283 15.01 -7.21 9.97
C PRO A 283 14.75 -8.56 10.66
N ASN A 284 15.81 -9.18 11.18
CA ASN A 284 15.79 -10.54 11.72
C ASN A 284 16.26 -10.64 13.19
N SER A 285 16.52 -9.51 13.83
CA SER A 285 16.87 -9.38 15.24
C SER A 285 16.69 -7.94 15.69
N GLN A 286 16.58 -7.70 17.00
CA GLN A 286 16.52 -6.36 17.61
C GLN A 286 17.70 -5.48 17.15
N ARG A 287 18.93 -5.99 17.30
CA ARG A 287 20.15 -5.29 16.87
C ARG A 287 20.24 -5.07 15.36
N HIS A 288 19.63 -5.94 14.54
CA HIS A 288 19.54 -5.71 13.11
C HIS A 288 18.54 -4.60 12.78
N LEU A 289 17.39 -4.55 13.47
CA LEU A 289 16.41 -3.48 13.33
C LEU A 289 17.03 -2.11 13.68
N GLU A 290 17.72 -1.99 14.81
CA GLU A 290 18.40 -0.75 15.23
C GLU A 290 19.40 -0.27 14.18
N ARG A 291 20.27 -1.17 13.70
CA ARG A 291 21.24 -0.85 12.63
C ARG A 291 20.56 -0.43 11.34
N LEU A 292 19.45 -1.06 10.96
CA LEU A 292 18.70 -0.70 9.76
C LEU A 292 18.04 0.67 9.89
N VAL A 293 17.47 0.98 11.06
CA VAL A 293 16.88 2.30 11.34
C VAL A 293 17.95 3.39 11.29
N GLN A 294 19.10 3.20 11.93
CA GLN A 294 20.22 4.15 11.85
C GLN A 294 20.72 4.33 10.41
N ARG A 295 20.89 3.23 9.66
CA ARG A 295 21.29 3.29 8.24
C ARG A 295 20.27 4.03 7.41
N ALA A 296 18.98 3.79 7.64
CA ALA A 296 17.90 4.49 6.95
C ALA A 296 17.95 6.00 7.24
N TRP A 297 18.14 6.37 8.51
CA TRP A 297 18.25 7.77 8.93
C TRP A 297 19.41 8.48 8.24
N ASN A 298 20.56 7.81 8.09
CA ASN A 298 21.70 8.37 7.39
C ASN A 298 21.52 8.37 5.86
N ALA A 299 20.80 7.39 5.31
CA ALA A 299 20.64 7.18 3.88
C ALA A 299 19.57 8.06 3.23
N ILE A 300 18.55 8.53 3.96
CA ILE A 300 17.51 9.38 3.36
C ILE A 300 18.14 10.65 2.75
N PRO A 301 17.97 10.94 1.45
CA PRO A 301 18.59 12.13 0.86
C PRO A 301 17.93 13.43 1.37
N GLN A 302 18.73 14.47 1.62
CA GLN A 302 18.19 15.77 2.08
C GLN A 302 17.19 16.38 1.08
N VAL A 303 17.33 16.09 -0.22
CA VAL A 303 16.36 16.51 -1.26
C VAL A 303 14.97 15.91 -1.03
N VAL A 304 14.88 14.69 -0.49
CA VAL A 304 13.61 14.03 -0.15
C VAL A 304 12.96 14.74 1.04
N ILE A 305 13.74 15.04 2.09
CA ILE A 305 13.27 15.82 3.26
C ILE A 305 12.74 17.18 2.82
N ARG A 306 13.47 17.90 1.95
CA ARG A 306 13.03 19.17 1.37
C ARG A 306 11.72 19.02 0.60
N GLY A 307 11.54 17.92 -0.13
CA GLY A 307 10.29 17.60 -0.83
C GLY A 307 9.11 17.52 0.14
N TYR A 308 9.26 16.81 1.26
CA TYR A 308 8.21 16.72 2.29
C TYR A 308 7.88 18.08 2.89
N ILE A 309 8.88 18.88 3.25
CA ILE A 309 8.68 20.22 3.83
C ILE A 309 8.00 21.17 2.83
N ARG A 310 8.37 21.12 1.54
CA ARG A 310 7.74 21.94 0.49
C ARG A 310 6.29 21.58 0.21
N HIS A 311 5.87 20.37 0.57
CA HIS A 311 4.50 19.92 0.36
C HIS A 311 3.56 20.36 1.48
N ILE A 312 4.07 20.76 2.65
CA ILE A 312 3.23 21.18 3.78
C ILE A 312 2.29 22.35 3.42
N PRO A 313 2.71 23.40 2.68
CA PRO A 313 1.78 24.43 2.20
C PRO A 313 0.58 23.88 1.43
N ASP A 314 0.78 22.87 0.56
CA ASP A 314 -0.32 22.24 -0.18
C ASP A 314 -1.28 21.51 0.77
N ILE A 315 -0.73 20.85 1.80
CA ILE A 315 -1.51 20.19 2.85
C ILE A 315 -2.31 21.22 3.65
N CYS A 316 -1.71 22.35 4.04
CA CYS A 316 -2.43 23.45 4.69
C CYS A 316 -3.59 23.97 3.84
N ASN A 317 -3.38 24.17 2.53
CA ASN A 317 -4.43 24.61 1.61
C ASN A 317 -5.58 23.59 1.52
N GLN A 318 -5.26 22.29 1.51
CA GLN A 318 -6.28 21.24 1.54
C GLN A 318 -7.07 21.23 2.86
N ILE A 319 -6.38 21.42 4.00
CA ILE A 319 -7.03 21.52 5.31
C ILE A 319 -7.97 22.72 5.35
N ILE A 320 -7.55 23.88 4.84
CA ILE A 320 -8.40 25.07 4.73
C ILE A 320 -9.62 24.80 3.87
N ALA A 321 -9.42 24.23 2.67
CA ALA A 321 -10.52 23.90 1.75
C ALA A 321 -11.52 22.90 2.36
N ASN A 322 -11.05 22.01 3.23
CA ASN A 322 -11.86 21.01 3.93
C ASN A 322 -12.33 21.47 5.32
N ASN A 323 -12.25 22.76 5.66
CA ASN A 323 -12.66 23.31 6.96
C ASN A 323 -12.04 22.55 8.16
N GLY A 324 -10.74 22.23 8.08
CA GLY A 324 -10.01 21.55 9.15
C GLY A 324 -9.99 20.02 9.08
N TRP A 325 -10.88 19.42 8.29
CA TRP A 325 -11.01 17.96 8.19
C TRP A 325 -9.95 17.30 7.30
N GLN A 326 -9.70 16.02 7.54
CA GLN A 326 -8.85 15.21 6.67
C GLN A 326 -9.49 15.04 5.29
N SER A 327 -8.70 15.20 4.22
CA SER A 327 -9.10 14.84 2.87
C SER A 327 -9.48 13.35 2.83
N ILE A 328 -10.73 13.04 2.43
CA ILE A 328 -11.20 11.67 2.26
C ILE A 328 -10.61 11.14 0.93
N GLY A 329 -9.42 10.55 1.02
CA GLY A 329 -8.69 9.91 -0.08
C GLY A 329 -8.74 8.38 -0.09
#